data_AF-A0A962WEM3-F1
#
_entry.id   AF-A0A962WEM3-F1
#
_cell.length_a   1.000
_cell.length_b   1.000
_cell.length_c   1.000
_cell.angle_alpha   90.00
_cell.angle_beta   90.00
_cell.angle_gamma   90.00
#
_symmetry.space_group_name_H-M   'P 1'
#
loop_
_entity.id
_entity.type
_entity.pdbx_description
1 polymer ?
#
loop_
_entity_poly.entity_id
_entity_poly.type
_entity_poly.pdbx_seq_one_letter_code
_entity_poly.pdbx_strand_id
1 'polypeptide(L)'
;LFADLYDNIGMDAQQADIAFLTSCAQRLSDGGVLVVNRWSTDTEAARRHRAAITEVFGDRVLQVSVRGGNNITLAFQGDIPKVVRRPFMDAAQALGVRLDIPLQRHARRLWDENTHVLE
;
A
#
# COMPACT_ATOMS: atom_id res chain seq x y z
N LEU A 1 -3.36 9.68 -3.35
CA LEU A 1 -2.46 9.71 -4.53
C LEU A 1 -2.17 8.28 -4.96
N PHE A 2 -2.10 8.00 -6.26
CA PHE A 2 -1.67 6.70 -6.78
C PHE A 2 -0.33 6.87 -7.51
N ALA A 3 0.66 6.05 -7.15
CA ALA A 3 1.96 5.99 -7.80
C ALA A 3 2.13 4.61 -8.43
N ASP A 4 2.22 4.60 -9.76
CA ASP A 4 2.41 3.41 -10.59
C ASP A 4 3.40 3.76 -11.71
N LEU A 5 4.63 4.06 -11.30
CA LEU A 5 5.69 4.57 -12.17
C LEU A 5 6.59 3.43 -12.63
N TYR A 6 6.51 3.11 -13.92
CA TYR A 6 7.29 2.07 -14.58
C TYR A 6 7.85 2.58 -15.90
N ASP A 7 9.07 2.17 -16.21
CA ASP A 7 9.74 2.38 -17.49
C ASP A 7 10.00 1.03 -18.19
N ASN A 8 10.82 1.03 -19.24
CA ASN A 8 11.18 -0.17 -19.99
C ASN A 8 12.16 -1.11 -19.27
N ILE A 9 12.68 -0.71 -18.10
CA ILE A 9 13.65 -1.45 -17.28
C ILE A 9 12.95 -2.00 -16.01
N GLY A 10 11.91 -1.34 -15.52
CA GLY A 10 11.10 -1.81 -14.41
C GLY A 10 10.42 -0.67 -13.66
N MET A 11 10.32 -0.81 -12.34
CA MET A 11 9.78 0.24 -11.49
C MET A 11 10.75 1.43 -11.43
N ASP A 12 10.24 2.64 -11.58
CA ASP A 12 11.04 3.87 -11.49
C ASP A 12 11.66 4.02 -10.08
N ALA A 13 12.96 4.33 -10.04
CA ALA A 13 13.71 4.51 -8.81
C ALA A 13 13.17 5.64 -7.92
N GLN A 14 12.49 6.63 -8.48
CA GLN A 14 11.83 7.72 -7.73
C GLN A 14 10.77 7.19 -6.76
N GLN A 15 10.15 6.03 -7.02
CA GLN A 15 9.22 5.42 -6.05
C GLN A 15 9.93 4.92 -4.76
N ALA A 16 11.27 4.89 -4.75
CA ALA A 16 12.12 4.63 -3.58
C ALA A 16 12.59 5.90 -2.87
N ASP A 17 12.46 7.05 -3.51
CA ASP A 17 13.16 8.26 -3.08
C ASP A 17 12.41 8.94 -1.93
N ILE A 18 13.14 9.25 -0.86
CA ILE A 18 12.56 9.85 0.35
C ILE A 18 12.01 11.25 0.06
N ALA A 19 12.67 12.03 -0.80
CA ALA A 19 12.20 13.38 -1.15
C ALA A 19 10.92 13.32 -1.99
N PHE A 20 10.82 12.36 -2.91
CA PHE A 20 9.58 12.07 -3.64
C PHE A 20 8.44 11.68 -2.69
N LEU A 21 8.69 10.71 -1.80
CA LEU A 21 7.70 10.24 -0.82
C LEU A 21 7.25 11.36 0.14
N THR A 22 8.19 12.17 0.62
CA THR A 22 7.91 13.34 1.48
C THR A 22 7.05 14.36 0.73
N SER A 23 7.38 14.63 -0.54
CA SER A 23 6.62 15.55 -1.39
C SER A 23 5.19 15.06 -1.64
N CYS A 24 5.01 13.74 -1.71
CA CYS A 24 3.69 13.12 -1.79
C CYS A 24 2.93 13.31 -0.47
N ALA A 25 3.56 12.98 0.67
CA ALA A 25 2.95 13.11 2.00
C ALA A 25 2.45 14.55 2.26
N GLN A 26 3.27 15.56 1.95
CA GLN A 26 2.92 16.98 2.09
C GLN A 26 1.72 17.41 1.23
N ARG A 27 1.35 16.65 0.19
CA ARG A 27 0.22 16.93 -0.70
C ARG A 27 -1.03 16.11 -0.37
N LEU A 28 -0.92 15.14 0.54
CA LEU A 28 -2.10 14.41 1.00
C LEU A 28 -2.93 15.31 1.92
N SER A 29 -4.24 15.25 1.75
CA SER A 29 -5.16 15.82 2.73
C SER A 29 -5.08 15.07 4.05
N ASP A 30 -5.69 15.62 5.10
CA ASP A 30 -5.96 14.87 6.32
C ASP A 30 -6.76 13.60 5.98
N GLY A 31 -6.28 12.45 6.44
CA GLY A 31 -6.83 11.13 6.09
C GLY A 31 -6.51 10.63 4.67
N GLY A 32 -5.70 11.37 3.91
CA GLY A 32 -5.25 10.97 2.58
C GLY A 32 -4.34 9.74 2.61
N VAL A 33 -4.36 8.97 1.52
CA VAL A 33 -3.55 7.76 1.35
C VAL A 33 -2.72 7.87 0.08
N LEU A 34 -1.43 7.56 0.19
CA LEU A 34 -0.57 7.26 -0.95
C LEU A 34 -0.62 5.75 -1.20
N VAL A 35 -1.04 5.36 -2.40
CA VAL A 35 -1.05 3.97 -2.85
C VAL A 35 0.06 3.80 -3.88
N VAL A 36 1.02 2.90 -3.61
CA VAL A 36 2.18 2.66 -4.49
C VAL A 36 2.13 1.22 -4.99
N ASN A 37 2.11 1.03 -6.30
CA ASN A 37 2.33 -0.27 -6.93
C ASN A 37 3.83 -0.52 -7.08
N ARG A 38 4.37 -1.47 -6.33
CA ARG A 38 5.81 -1.75 -6.29
C ARG A 38 6.11 -3.10 -6.90
N TRP A 39 7.21 -3.20 -7.59
CA TRP A 39 7.77 -4.47 -8.05
C TRP A 39 9.26 -4.50 -7.74
N SER A 40 9.75 -5.63 -7.25
CA SER A 40 11.18 -5.84 -7.09
C SER A 40 11.51 -7.32 -7.27
N THR A 41 12.48 -7.61 -8.14
CA THR A 41 13.12 -8.92 -8.23
C THR A 41 14.30 -9.07 -7.27
N ASP A 42 14.76 -7.95 -6.69
CA ASP A 42 15.90 -7.88 -5.78
C ASP A 42 15.43 -7.63 -4.34
N THR A 43 15.87 -8.49 -3.43
CA THR A 43 15.59 -8.39 -1.99
C THR A 43 16.16 -7.10 -1.39
N GLU A 44 17.32 -6.65 -1.86
CA GLU A 44 17.97 -5.44 -1.34
C GLU A 44 17.22 -4.17 -1.75
N ALA A 45 16.82 -4.08 -3.02
CA ALA A 45 15.90 -3.04 -3.48
C ALA A 45 14.60 -3.03 -2.67
N ALA A 46 13.94 -4.18 -2.49
CA ALA A 46 12.71 -4.27 -1.70
C ALA A 46 12.91 -3.76 -0.25
N ARG A 47 14.05 -4.07 0.38
CA ARG A 47 14.40 -3.58 1.72
C ARG A 47 14.59 -2.06 1.73
N ARG A 48 15.29 -1.48 0.76
CA ARG A 48 15.47 -0.03 0.64
C ARG A 48 14.13 0.70 0.46
N HIS A 49 13.25 0.18 -0.40
CA HIS A 49 11.91 0.75 -0.60
C HIS A 49 11.05 0.71 0.67
N ARG A 50 11.16 -0.37 1.45
CA ARG A 50 10.46 -0.46 2.73
C ARG A 50 11.01 0.56 3.72
N ALA A 51 12.33 0.66 3.86
CA ALA A 51 12.97 1.64 4.73
C ALA A 51 12.56 3.08 4.37
N ALA A 52 12.58 3.44 3.09
CA ALA A 52 12.19 4.79 2.64
C ALA A 52 10.72 5.14 2.95
N ILE A 53 9.79 4.19 2.78
CA ILE A 53 8.39 4.45 3.15
C ILE A 53 8.21 4.53 4.66
N THR A 54 8.87 3.67 5.44
CA THR A 54 8.82 3.71 6.90
C THR A 54 9.43 5.01 7.43
N GLU A 55 10.47 5.55 6.80
CA GLU A 55 11.06 6.83 7.19
C GLU A 55 10.08 8.01 7.04
N VAL A 56 9.27 8.02 5.97
CA VAL A 56 8.32 9.12 5.71
C VAL A 56 6.98 8.93 6.42
N PHE A 57 6.47 7.70 6.49
CA PHE A 57 5.11 7.42 6.96
C PHE A 57 5.05 6.71 8.32
N GLY A 58 6.18 6.21 8.83
CA GLY A 58 6.25 5.44 10.08
C GLY A 58 5.49 4.12 9.98
N ASP A 59 4.80 3.76 11.06
CA ASP A 59 3.97 2.55 11.16
C ASP A 59 2.59 2.71 10.50
N ARG A 60 2.33 3.83 9.83
CA ARG A 60 1.05 4.15 9.18
C ARG A 60 1.01 3.59 7.76
N VAL A 61 1.43 2.34 7.61
CA VAL A 61 1.63 1.67 6.32
C VAL A 61 0.99 0.29 6.35
N LEU A 62 0.24 -0.04 5.31
CA LEU A 62 -0.22 -1.40 5.04
C LEU A 62 0.39 -1.90 3.73
N GLN A 63 0.77 -3.18 3.67
CA GLN A 63 1.36 -3.79 2.49
C GLN A 63 0.61 -5.07 2.10
N VAL A 64 0.34 -5.25 0.81
CA VAL A 64 -0.22 -6.50 0.31
C VAL A 64 0.51 -6.95 -0.93
N SER A 65 1.03 -8.16 -0.86
CA SER A 65 1.65 -8.82 -2.00
C SER A 65 0.55 -9.26 -2.97
N VAL A 66 0.80 -9.18 -4.27
CA VAL A 66 -0.10 -9.71 -5.31
C VAL A 66 0.63 -10.75 -6.15
N ARG A 67 -0.11 -11.54 -6.93
CA ARG A 67 0.50 -12.54 -7.82
C ARG A 67 1.35 -11.81 -8.87
N GLY A 68 2.52 -12.36 -9.20
CA GLY A 68 3.46 -11.74 -10.15
C GLY A 68 4.59 -10.92 -9.51
N GLY A 69 4.65 -10.86 -8.17
CA GLY A 69 5.76 -10.22 -7.44
C GLY A 69 5.54 -8.75 -7.10
N ASN A 70 4.41 -8.16 -7.50
CA ASN A 70 4.09 -6.80 -7.08
C ASN A 70 3.68 -6.77 -5.60
N ASN A 71 3.97 -5.66 -4.93
CA ASN A 71 3.54 -5.33 -3.59
C ASN A 71 2.84 -3.96 -3.61
N ILE A 72 1.57 -3.93 -3.23
CA ILE A 72 0.82 -2.69 -3.10
C ILE A 72 1.04 -2.16 -1.70
N THR A 73 1.56 -0.95 -1.59
CA THR A 73 1.74 -0.26 -0.31
C THR A 73 0.72 0.87 -0.17
N LEU A 74 -0.01 0.90 0.94
CA LEU A 74 -0.91 1.97 1.33
C LEU A 74 -0.27 2.73 2.50
N ALA A 75 0.13 3.97 2.27
CA ALA A 75 0.77 4.81 3.27
C ALA A 75 -0.15 5.98 3.63
N PHE A 76 -0.49 6.09 4.91
CA PHE A 76 -1.52 7.00 5.41
C PHE A 76 -0.90 8.30 5.93
N GLN A 77 -1.48 9.44 5.55
CA GLN A 77 -1.08 10.75 6.05
C GLN A 77 -1.41 10.95 7.53
N GLY A 78 -2.49 10.31 7.99
CA GLY A 78 -2.90 10.20 9.39
C GLY A 78 -2.84 8.74 9.86
N ASP A 79 -3.43 8.45 11.02
CA ASP A 79 -3.48 7.09 11.54
C ASP A 79 -4.23 6.14 10.61
N ILE A 80 -3.83 4.87 10.63
CA ILE A 80 -4.57 3.81 9.95
C ILE A 80 -5.98 3.76 10.56
N PRO A 81 -7.06 3.76 9.74
CA PRO A 81 -8.42 3.69 10.25
C PRO A 81 -8.64 2.45 11.10
N LYS A 82 -9.19 2.64 12.30
CA LYS A 82 -9.61 1.53 13.16
C LYS A 82 -10.80 0.82 12.53
N VAL A 83 -10.58 -0.39 12.05
CA VAL A 83 -11.60 -1.21 11.39
C VAL A 83 -11.82 -2.52 12.14
N VAL A 84 -13.06 -3.00 12.17
CA VAL A 84 -13.38 -4.32 12.70
C VAL A 84 -13.38 -5.32 11.55
N ARG A 85 -12.73 -6.47 11.74
CA ARG A 85 -12.50 -7.48 10.68
C ARG A 85 -13.77 -7.85 9.92
N ARG A 86 -14.85 -8.19 10.61
CA ARG A 86 -16.08 -8.67 9.97
C ARG A 86 -16.75 -7.57 9.12
N PRO A 87 -17.07 -6.37 9.66
CA PRO A 87 -17.57 -5.26 8.85
C PRO A 87 -16.66 -4.89 7.66
N PHE A 88 -15.34 -4.95 7.84
CA PHE A 88 -14.39 -4.69 6.75
C PHE A 88 -14.51 -5.71 5.61
N MET A 89 -14.61 -7.01 5.93
CA MET A 89 -14.80 -8.07 4.93
C MET A 89 -16.17 -7.99 4.23
N ASP A 90 -17.21 -7.62 4.98
CA ASP A 90 -18.56 -7.44 4.44
C ASP A 90 -18.61 -6.27 3.44
N ALA A 91 -17.98 -5.14 3.80
CA ALA A 91 -17.83 -3.98 2.92
C ALA A 91 -17.01 -4.31 1.66
N ALA A 92 -15.91 -5.05 1.81
CA ALA A 92 -15.09 -5.49 0.69
C ALA A 92 -15.85 -6.43 -0.27
N GLN A 93 -16.70 -7.32 0.26
CA GLN A 93 -17.55 -8.19 -0.55
C GLN A 93 -18.60 -7.38 -1.32
N ALA A 94 -19.32 -6.48 -0.64
CA ALA A 94 -20.34 -5.66 -1.26
C ALA A 94 -19.77 -4.77 -2.37
N LEU A 95 -18.60 -4.16 -2.14
CA LEU A 95 -17.92 -3.36 -3.15
C LEU A 95 -17.35 -4.23 -4.29
N GLY A 96 -16.84 -5.42 -3.99
CA GLY A 96 -16.37 -6.38 -5.00
C GLY A 96 -17.46 -6.79 -5.99
N VAL A 97 -18.67 -7.08 -5.49
CA VAL A 97 -19.84 -7.38 -6.34
C VAL A 97 -20.18 -6.20 -7.26
N ARG A 98 -20.16 -4.97 -6.74
CA ARG A 98 -20.47 -3.77 -7.52
C ARG A 98 -19.46 -3.46 -8.62
N LEU A 99 -18.19 -3.80 -8.38
CA LEU A 99 -17.07 -3.53 -9.29
C LEU A 99 -16.73 -4.74 -10.18
N ASP A 100 -17.42 -5.86 -10.02
CA ASP A 100 -17.12 -7.15 -10.68
C ASP A 100 -15.66 -7.60 -10.49
N ILE A 101 -15.14 -7.48 -9.26
CA ILE A 101 -13.79 -7.90 -8.89
C ILE A 101 -13.79 -8.71 -7.59
N PRO A 102 -12.83 -9.62 -7.38
CA PRO A 102 -12.75 -10.44 -6.17
C PRO A 102 -12.18 -9.65 -4.97
N LEU A 103 -12.75 -8.48 -4.65
CA LEU A 103 -12.18 -7.54 -3.67
C LEU A 103 -12.10 -8.13 -2.26
N GLN A 104 -13.08 -8.93 -1.82
CA GLN A 104 -13.01 -9.58 -0.50
C GLN A 104 -11.77 -10.49 -0.37
N ARG A 105 -11.35 -11.15 -1.46
CA ARG A 105 -10.14 -11.97 -1.46
C ARG A 105 -8.89 -11.11 -1.25
N HIS A 106 -8.82 -9.95 -1.89
CA HIS A 106 -7.72 -9.00 -1.71
C HIS A 106 -7.73 -8.37 -0.32
N ALA A 107 -8.91 -8.02 0.21
CA ALA A 107 -9.09 -7.50 1.55
C ALA A 107 -8.65 -8.51 2.63
N ARG A 108 -8.98 -9.80 2.45
CA ARG A 108 -8.50 -10.88 3.33
C ARG A 108 -6.99 -10.95 3.34
N ARG A 109 -6.36 -10.92 2.18
CA ARG A 109 -4.90 -10.95 2.06
C ARG A 109 -4.24 -9.73 2.70
N LEU A 110 -4.79 -8.53 2.46
CA LEU A 110 -4.34 -7.29 3.11
C LEU A 110 -4.46 -7.43 4.64
N TRP A 111 -5.56 -7.98 5.15
CA TRP A 111 -5.70 -8.20 6.59
C TRP A 111 -4.62 -9.14 7.13
N ASP A 112 -4.50 -10.33 6.54
CA ASP A 112 -3.60 -11.38 7.03
C ASP A 112 -2.13 -10.93 7.00
N GLU A 113 -1.72 -10.17 5.98
CA GLU A 113 -0.35 -9.62 5.85
C GLU A 113 -0.09 -8.42 6.79
N ASN A 114 -1.13 -7.81 7.39
CA ASN A 114 -1.01 -6.62 8.25
C ASN A 114 -1.63 -6.79 9.64
N THR A 115 -1.82 -8.02 10.10
CA THR A 115 -2.41 -8.34 11.42
C THR A 115 -1.74 -7.56 12.56
N HIS A 116 -0.42 -7.38 12.50
CA HIS A 116 0.37 -6.63 13.49
C HIS A 116 0.05 -5.14 13.63
N VAL A 117 -0.66 -4.55 12.65
CA VAL A 117 -1.06 -3.12 12.66
C VAL A 117 -2.58 -2.96 12.78
N LEU A 118 -3.35 -3.99 12.42
CA LEU A 118 -4.81 -3.95 12.36
C LEU A 118 -5.52 -4.53 13.59
N GLU A 119 -4.79 -5.21 14.48
CA GLU A 119 -5.27 -5.71 15.78
C GLU A 119 -4.85 -4.80 16.94
#